data_AF-A0A830F423-F1
#
_entry.id   AF-A0A830F423-F1
#
_cell.length_a   1.000
_cell.length_b   1.000
_cell.length_c   1.000
_cell.angle_alpha   90.00
_cell.angle_beta   90.00
_cell.angle_gamma   90.00
#
_symmetry.space_group_name_H-M   'P 1'
#
loop_
_entity.id
_entity.type
_entity.pdbx_description
1 polymer ?
#
loop_
_entity_poly.entity_id
_entity_poly.type
_entity_poly.pdbx_seq_one_letter_code
_entity_poly.pdbx_strand_id
1 'polypeptide(L)'
;MVFSPTPSITTQSARNILANLCEWSDYEFEEPLKPHGARRGLGRELYRENPQLAQDILRHKSIEATHEGYAQEAAKRTRDEANDIIGRE
;
A
#
# COMPACT_ATOMS: atom_id res chain seq x y z
N MET A 1 -33.08 -20.49 16.25
CA MET A 1 -32.17 -19.33 16.18
C MET A 1 -31.74 -19.22 14.72
N VAL A 2 -32.23 -18.22 13.98
CA VAL A 2 -31.83 -18.03 12.57
C VAL A 2 -30.46 -17.35 12.58
N PHE A 3 -29.43 -18.07 12.16
CA PHE A 3 -28.10 -17.49 11.94
C PHE A 3 -28.20 -16.64 10.66
N SER A 4 -28.46 -15.35 10.80
CA SER A 4 -28.22 -14.42 9.69
C SER A 4 -26.71 -14.36 9.48
N PRO A 5 -26.18 -14.72 8.30
CA PRO A 5 -24.74 -14.61 8.07
C PRO A 5 -24.32 -13.17 8.29
N THR A 6 -23.19 -12.96 8.97
CA THR A 6 -22.57 -11.65 9.09
C THR A 6 -22.42 -11.07 7.68
N PRO A 7 -22.82 -9.80 7.43
CA PRO A 7 -22.62 -9.20 6.13
C PRO A 7 -21.14 -9.32 5.76
N SER A 8 -20.85 -10.12 4.74
CA SER A 8 -19.50 -10.37 4.28
C SER A 8 -19.20 -9.43 3.12
N ILE A 9 -18.12 -8.67 3.23
CA ILE A 9 -17.60 -7.90 2.11
C ILE A 9 -16.72 -8.81 1.27
N THR A 10 -17.08 -8.99 0.00
CA THR A 10 -16.19 -9.66 -0.95
C THR A 10 -15.22 -8.65 -1.55
N THR A 11 -14.10 -9.12 -2.10
CA THR A 11 -13.18 -8.26 -2.87
C THR A 11 -13.89 -7.55 -4.02
N GLN A 12 -14.86 -8.22 -4.67
CA GLN A 12 -15.63 -7.62 -5.74
C GLN A 12 -16.57 -6.52 -5.21
N SER A 13 -17.24 -6.76 -4.09
CA SER A 13 -18.09 -5.76 -3.43
C SER A 13 -17.27 -4.53 -3.03
N ALA A 14 -16.07 -4.71 -2.48
CA ALA A 14 -15.16 -3.61 -2.17
C ALA A 14 -14.73 -2.82 -3.41
N ARG A 15 -14.44 -3.51 -4.53
CA ARG A 15 -14.13 -2.85 -5.81
C ARG A 15 -15.31 -2.04 -6.35
N ASN A 16 -16.53 -2.58 -6.28
CA ASN A 16 -17.72 -1.88 -6.72
C ASN A 16 -17.99 -0.63 -5.88
N ILE A 17 -17.81 -0.71 -4.56
CA ILE A 17 -17.92 0.45 -3.67
C ILE A 17 -16.93 1.54 -4.08
N LEU A 18 -15.66 1.20 -4.33
CA LEU A 18 -14.67 2.18 -4.77
C LEU A 18 -14.97 2.77 -6.15
N ALA A 19 -15.46 1.97 -7.09
CA ALA A 19 -15.88 2.45 -8.40
C ALA A 19 -17.02 3.48 -8.29
N ASN A 20 -18.05 3.17 -7.51
CA ASN A 20 -19.16 4.10 -7.27
C ASN A 20 -18.67 5.40 -6.61
N LEU A 21 -17.73 5.31 -5.66
CA LEU A 21 -17.15 6.50 -5.03
C LEU A 21 -16.32 7.34 -6.01
N CYS A 22 -15.60 6.71 -6.95
CA CYS A 22 -14.90 7.43 -8.02
C CYS A 22 -15.89 8.15 -8.95
N GLU A 23 -16.98 7.48 -9.36
CA GLU A 23 -18.04 8.09 -10.18
C GLU A 23 -18.74 9.26 -9.49
N TRP A 24 -18.84 9.21 -8.16
CA TRP A 24 -19.46 10.28 -7.35
C TRP A 24 -18.52 11.45 -7.07
N SER A 25 -17.23 11.31 -7.36
CA SER A 25 -16.25 12.36 -7.13
C SER A 25 -16.15 13.30 -8.33
N ASP A 26 -15.72 14.54 -8.09
CA ASP A 26 -15.44 15.52 -9.16
C ASP A 26 -14.10 15.27 -9.88
N TYR A 27 -13.49 14.09 -9.72
CA TYR A 27 -12.20 13.74 -10.30
C TYR A 27 -12.36 12.68 -11.40
N GLU A 28 -11.75 12.92 -12.56
CA GLU A 28 -11.70 11.96 -13.66
C GLU A 28 -10.58 10.93 -13.45
N PHE A 29 -10.95 9.67 -13.25
CA PHE A 29 -10.02 8.55 -13.16
C PHE A 29 -9.95 7.78 -14.48
N GLU A 30 -8.73 7.45 -14.94
CA GLU A 30 -8.54 6.52 -16.07
C GLU A 30 -9.08 5.11 -15.76
N GLU A 31 -8.89 4.65 -14.52
CA GLU A 31 -9.49 3.44 -13.98
C GLU A 31 -9.97 3.68 -12.54
N PRO A 32 -11.05 3.01 -12.09
CA PRO A 32 -11.47 3.04 -10.69
C PRO A 32 -10.36 2.65 -9.71
N LEU A 33 -10.29 3.35 -8.58
CA LEU A 33 -9.36 3.00 -7.50
C LEU A 33 -9.61 1.58 -6.99
N LYS A 34 -8.52 0.87 -6.66
CA LYS A 34 -8.54 -0.53 -6.21
C LYS A 34 -7.99 -0.64 -4.79
N PRO A 35 -8.49 -1.56 -3.94
CA PRO A 35 -7.97 -1.76 -2.58
C PRO A 35 -6.46 -2.08 -2.58
N HIS A 36 -6.00 -2.82 -3.58
CA HIS A 36 -4.57 -3.12 -3.77
C HIS A 36 -3.73 -1.86 -4.01
N GLY A 37 -4.25 -0.88 -4.76
CA GLY A 37 -3.58 0.39 -5.00
C GLY A 37 -3.41 1.19 -3.71
N ALA A 38 -4.48 1.26 -2.89
CA ALA A 38 -4.43 1.88 -1.57
C ALA A 38 -3.41 1.19 -0.64
N ARG A 39 -3.43 -0.16 -0.58
CA ARG A 39 -2.45 -0.94 0.21
C ARG A 39 -1.01 -0.70 -0.25
N ARG A 40 -0.76 -0.62 -1.56
CA ARG A 40 0.56 -0.30 -2.12
C ARG A 40 1.00 1.12 -1.84
N GLY A 41 0.08 2.10 -1.91
CA GLY A 41 0.37 3.49 -1.58
C GLY A 41 0.79 3.64 -0.12
N LEU A 42 -0.04 3.15 0.80
CA LEU A 42 0.27 3.14 2.24
C LEU A 42 1.60 2.45 2.53
N GLY A 43 1.80 1.26 1.96
CA GLY A 43 3.01 0.51 2.18
C GLY A 43 4.27 1.19 1.65
N ARG A 44 4.17 1.95 0.56
CA ARG A 44 5.27 2.77 0.04
C ARG A 44 5.68 3.86 1.03
N GLU A 45 4.71 4.59 1.56
CA GLU A 45 4.98 5.66 2.55
C GLU A 45 5.60 5.07 3.82
N LEU A 46 5.03 3.98 4.35
CA LEU A 46 5.60 3.30 5.50
C LEU A 46 7.01 2.77 5.23
N TYR A 47 7.26 2.24 4.04
CA TYR A 47 8.57 1.69 3.67
C TYR A 47 9.65 2.77 3.61
N ARG A 48 9.33 3.98 3.13
CA ARG A 48 10.26 5.11 3.12
C ARG A 48 10.75 5.46 4.51
N GLU A 49 9.87 5.41 5.49
CA GLU A 49 10.20 5.67 6.89
C GLU A 49 10.86 4.46 7.56
N ASN A 50 10.18 3.31 7.55
CA ASN A 50 10.57 2.11 8.28
C ASN A 50 10.14 0.82 7.54
N PRO A 51 11.07 0.06 6.93
CA PRO A 51 10.73 -1.12 6.15
C PRO A 51 10.13 -2.25 7.02
N GLN A 52 10.57 -2.34 8.28
CA GLN A 52 10.06 -3.34 9.23
C GLN A 52 8.61 -3.04 9.62
N LEU A 53 8.28 -1.77 9.87
CA LEU A 53 6.91 -1.34 10.13
C LEU A 53 6.00 -1.60 8.93
N ALA A 54 6.49 -1.35 7.71
CA ALA A 54 5.76 -1.68 6.49
C ALA A 54 5.50 -3.19 6.37
N GLN A 55 6.48 -4.05 6.68
CA GLN A 55 6.29 -5.49 6.73
C GLN A 55 5.18 -5.88 7.71
N ASP A 56 5.24 -5.36 8.94
CA ASP A 56 4.34 -5.72 10.03
C ASP A 56 2.90 -5.29 9.75
N ILE A 57 2.71 -4.04 9.32
CA ILE A 57 1.37 -3.48 9.00
C ILE A 57 0.76 -4.20 7.81
N LEU A 58 1.54 -4.46 6.76
CA LEU A 58 1.04 -5.11 5.55
C LEU A 58 0.99 -6.64 5.67
N ARG A 59 1.52 -7.18 6.78
CA ARG A 59 1.62 -8.61 7.09
C ARG A 59 2.32 -9.42 6.01
N HIS A 60 3.44 -8.91 5.51
CA HIS A 60 4.26 -9.69 4.59
C HIS A 60 4.96 -10.83 5.33
N LYS A 61 5.06 -11.98 4.65
CA LYS A 61 5.65 -13.22 5.20
C LYS A 61 7.10 -13.06 5.67
N SER A 62 7.82 -12.10 5.10
CA SER A 62 9.21 -11.81 5.42
C SER A 62 9.57 -10.39 4.99
N ILE A 63 10.72 -9.90 5.46
CA ILE A 63 11.21 -8.57 5.10
C ILE A 63 11.64 -8.53 3.62
N GLU A 64 12.16 -9.64 3.08
CA GLU A 64 12.56 -9.75 1.67
C GLU A 64 11.37 -9.54 0.74
N ALA A 65 10.20 -10.10 1.07
CA ALA A 65 8.97 -9.87 0.31
C ALA A 65 8.55 -8.38 0.32
N THR A 66 8.90 -7.67 1.39
CA THR A 66 8.68 -6.22 1.49
C THR A 66 9.67 -5.45 0.62
N HIS A 67 10.96 -5.80 0.67
CA HIS A 67 11.98 -5.22 -0.21
C HIS A 67 11.67 -5.44 -1.69
N GLU A 68 11.27 -6.66 -2.08
CA GLU A 68 10.85 -6.98 -3.45
C GLU A 68 9.66 -6.13 -3.90
N GLY A 69 8.67 -5.96 -3.00
CA GLY A 69 7.48 -5.15 -3.28
C GLY A 69 7.76 -3.65 -3.46
N TYR A 70 8.84 -3.14 -2.86
CA TYR A 70 9.20 -1.71 -2.82
C TYR A 70 10.63 -1.43 -3.29
N ALA A 71 11.18 -2.25 -4.18
CA ALA A 71 12.59 -2.18 -4.59
C ALA A 71 13.03 -0.78 -5.09
N GLN A 72 12.16 -0.05 -5.78
CA GLN A 72 12.45 1.33 -6.20
C GLN A 72 12.61 2.29 -5.03
N GLU A 73 11.80 2.16 -3.98
CA GLU A 73 11.97 2.96 -2.76
C GLU A 73 13.18 2.50 -1.95
N ALA A 74 13.51 1.20 -1.99
CA ALA A 74 14.75 0.68 -1.40
C ALA A 74 15.97 1.37 -2.02
N ALA A 75 16.03 1.43 -3.35
CA ALA A 75 17.12 2.08 -4.07
C ALA A 75 17.24 3.57 -3.74
N LYS A 76 16.11 4.29 -3.65
CA LYS A 76 16.09 5.72 -3.25
C LYS A 76 16.61 5.90 -1.84
N ARG A 77 16.12 5.12 -0.88
CA ARG A 77 16.60 5.15 0.50
C ARG A 77 18.10 4.90 0.60
N THR A 78 18.61 3.85 -0.06
CA THR A 78 20.04 3.55 -0.05
C THR A 78 20.87 4.70 -0.61
N ARG A 79 20.40 5.36 -1.67
CA ARG A 79 21.06 6.55 -2.23
C ARG A 79 21.05 7.70 -1.21
N ASP A 80 19.91 7.97 -0.60
CA ASP A 80 19.75 9.10 0.33
C ASP A 80 20.58 8.88 1.60
N GLU A 81 20.58 7.66 2.15
CA GLU A 81 21.45 7.25 3.27
C GLU A 81 22.94 7.37 2.91
N ALA A 82 23.35 6.99 1.70
CA ALA A 82 24.73 7.15 1.24
C ALA A 82 25.14 8.64 1.10
N ASN A 83 24.25 9.47 0.57
CA ASN A 83 24.49 10.91 0.44
C ASN A 83 24.63 11.58 1.81
N ASP A 84 23.81 11.18 2.79
CA ASP A 84 23.89 11.71 4.16
C ASP A 84 25.21 11.34 4.85
N ILE A 85 25.78 10.17 4.54
CA ILE A 85 27.08 9.76 5.06
C ILE A 85 28.21 10.56 4.40
N ILE A 86 28.20 10.66 3.06
CA ILE A 86 29.24 11.35 2.29
C ILE A 86 29.21 12.86 2.53
N GLY A 87 28.03 13.47 2.63
CA GLY A 87 27.86 14.91 2.82
C GLY A 87 28.14 15.44 4.23
N ARG A 88 28.52 14.56 5.18
CA ARG A 88 28.93 14.92 6.54
C ARG A 88 30.45 15.02 6.74
N GLU A 89 31.24 14.82 5.68
CA GLU A 89 32.68 15.15 5.60
C GLU A 89 32.90 16.57 5.07
#